data_AF-A0A967CDY3-F1
#
_entry.id   AF-A0A967CDY3-F1
#
_cell.length_a   1.000
_cell.length_b   1.000
_cell.length_c   1.000
_cell.angle_alpha   90.00
_cell.angle_beta   90.00
_cell.angle_gamma   90.00
#
_symmetry.space_group_name_H-M   'P 1'
#
loop_
_entity.id
_entity.type
_entity.pdbx_description
1 polymer ?
#
loop_
_entity_poly.entity_id
_entity_poly.type
_entity_poly.pdbx_seq_one_letter_code
_entity_poly.pdbx_strand_id
1 'polypeptide(L)'
;MLTLYSTEGCHLCELALHLLTEDVGVPEAQIMVIDIATDDELIDQFGVYIPVLENPLTGDRLFWPFSATDVTSYLKTQHLSG
;
A
#
# COMPACT_ATOMS: atom_id res chain seq x y z
N MET A 1 0.84 5.69 9.69
CA MET A 1 0.83 4.22 9.53
C MET A 1 0.04 3.93 8.27
N LEU A 2 0.54 3.07 7.39
CA LEU A 2 -0.02 2.73 6.08
C LEU A 2 -0.42 1.25 6.05
N THR A 3 -1.41 0.90 5.24
CA THR A 3 -1.82 -0.47 5.00
C THR A 3 -1.46 -0.86 3.57
N LEU A 4 -0.75 -1.98 3.38
CA LEU A 4 -0.47 -2.56 2.07
C LEU A 4 -1.26 -3.87 1.94
N TYR A 5 -2.31 -3.87 1.13
CA TYR A 5 -3.05 -5.07 0.77
C TYR A 5 -2.22 -5.87 -0.24
N SER A 6 -1.98 -7.13 0.10
CA SER A 6 -1.04 -8.03 -0.58
C SER A 6 -1.58 -9.48 -0.55
N THR A 7 -0.88 -10.39 -1.22
CA THR A 7 -1.05 -11.84 -1.06
C THR A 7 0.32 -12.50 -1.04
N GLU A 8 0.45 -13.64 -0.35
CA GLU A 8 1.68 -14.43 -0.40
C GLU A 8 2.03 -14.86 -1.83
N GLY A 9 3.33 -14.86 -2.16
CA GLY A 9 3.83 -15.27 -3.48
C GLY A 9 3.57 -14.28 -4.62
N CYS A 10 3.06 -13.08 -4.32
CA CYS A 10 2.85 -12.06 -5.35
C CYS A 10 4.09 -11.16 -5.53
N HIS A 11 4.77 -11.36 -6.66
CA HIS A 11 5.96 -10.58 -7.01
C HIS A 11 5.70 -9.06 -7.09
N LEU A 12 4.50 -8.65 -7.54
CA LEU A 12 4.14 -7.22 -7.57
C LEU A 12 4.07 -6.63 -6.17
N CYS A 13 3.60 -7.40 -5.19
CA CYS A 13 3.49 -6.94 -3.81
C CYS A 13 4.87 -6.81 -3.14
N GLU A 14 5.80 -7.71 -3.43
CA GLU A 14 7.19 -7.60 -3.01
C GLU A 14 7.83 -6.32 -3.57
N LEU A 15 7.59 -6.02 -4.86
CA LEU A 15 8.09 -4.81 -5.50
C LEU A 15 7.48 -3.55 -4.88
N ALA A 16 6.18 -3.55 -4.58
CA ALA A 16 5.54 -2.43 -3.90
C ALA A 16 6.11 -2.21 -2.50
N LEU A 17 6.30 -3.27 -1.70
CA LEU A 17 6.90 -3.15 -0.38
C LEU A 17 8.34 -2.60 -0.45
N HIS A 18 9.15 -3.14 -1.37
CA HIS A 18 10.51 -2.65 -1.60
C HIS A 18 10.53 -1.16 -1.99
N LEU A 19 9.62 -0.73 -2.87
CA LEU A 19 9.50 0.67 -3.26
C LEU A 19 9.13 1.56 -2.05
N LEU A 20 8.24 1.10 -1.17
CA LEU A 20 7.88 1.85 0.03
C LEU A 20 9.06 1.99 1.01
N THR A 21 9.83 0.92 1.21
CA THR A 21 10.90 0.90 2.21
C THR A 21 12.21 1.48 1.68
N GLU A 22 12.67 1.04 0.52
CA GLU A 22 13.99 1.37 -0.02
C GLU A 22 13.98 2.66 -0.85
N ASP A 23 13.00 2.84 -1.74
CA ASP A 23 12.96 4.02 -2.62
C ASP A 23 12.36 5.25 -1.91
N VAL A 24 11.26 5.05 -1.17
CA VAL A 24 10.55 6.15 -0.47
C VAL A 24 11.09 6.35 0.94
N GLY A 25 11.63 5.32 1.59
CA GLY A 25 12.16 5.42 2.96
C GLY A 25 11.10 5.35 4.05
N VAL A 26 9.92 4.76 3.77
CA VAL A 26 8.91 4.53 4.81
C VAL A 26 9.41 3.40 5.72
N PRO A 27 9.53 3.62 7.05
CA PRO A 27 9.97 2.57 7.94
C PRO A 27 8.99 1.39 7.90
N GLU A 28 9.51 0.16 7.80
CA GLU A 28 8.69 -1.07 7.79
C GLU A 28 7.72 -1.13 8.99
N ALA A 29 8.13 -0.64 10.16
CA ALA A 29 7.29 -0.56 11.35
C ALA A 29 6.06 0.36 11.20
N GLN A 30 6.00 1.19 10.15
CA GLN A 30 4.86 2.04 9.81
C GLN A 30 4.01 1.48 8.65
N ILE A 31 4.37 0.31 8.12
CA ILE A 31 3.65 -0.38 7.06
C ILE A 31 3.03 -1.64 7.64
N MET A 32 1.72 -1.74 7.57
CA MET A 32 0.96 -2.94 7.90
C MET A 32 0.65 -3.68 6.62
N VAL A 33 1.25 -4.86 6.43
CA VAL A 33 0.93 -5.73 5.29
C VAL A 33 -0.26 -6.61 5.67
N ILE A 34 -1.33 -6.56 4.89
CA ILE A 34 -2.51 -7.39 5.07
C ILE A 34 -2.58 -8.39 3.92
N ASP A 35 -2.58 -9.67 4.26
CA ASP A 35 -2.83 -10.75 3.30
C ASP A 35 -4.34 -10.86 3.05
N ILE A 36 -4.77 -10.56 1.84
CA ILE A 36 -6.18 -10.63 1.46
C ILE A 36 -6.63 -12.08 1.21
N ALA A 37 -5.72 -13.05 1.02
CA ALA A 37 -6.06 -14.41 0.59
C ALA A 37 -6.98 -15.19 1.54
N THR A 38 -7.14 -14.71 2.77
CA THR A 38 -7.97 -15.32 3.82
C THR A 38 -9.28 -14.58 4.08
N ASP A 39 -9.56 -13.50 3.35
CA ASP A 39 -10.70 -12.62 3.57
C ASP A 39 -11.46 -12.38 2.26
N ASP A 40 -12.60 -13.06 2.10
CA ASP A 40 -13.41 -13.02 0.88
C ASP A 40 -13.86 -11.60 0.51
N GLU A 41 -14.10 -10.74 1.49
CA GLU A 41 -14.50 -9.34 1.25
C GLU A 41 -13.33 -8.51 0.70
N LEU A 42 -12.10 -8.77 1.17
CA LEU A 42 -10.90 -8.12 0.64
C LEU A 42 -10.51 -8.67 -0.73
N ILE A 43 -10.76 -9.95 -0.99
CA ILE A 43 -10.55 -10.56 -2.32
C ILE A 43 -11.50 -9.94 -3.34
N ASP A 44 -12.79 -9.81 -3.02
CA ASP A 44 -13.76 -9.19 -3.94
C ASP A 44 -13.39 -7.72 -4.23
N GLN A 45 -12.96 -6.98 -3.20
CA GLN A 45 -12.59 -5.57 -3.34
C GLN A 45 -11.24 -5.34 -4.04
N PHE A 46 -10.22 -6.15 -3.75
CA PHE A 46 -8.83 -5.85 -4.12
C PHE A 46 -8.12 -6.97 -4.89
N GLY A 47 -8.72 -8.15 -5.06
CA GLY A 47 -8.05 -9.32 -5.63
C GLY A 47 -7.40 -9.10 -7.00
N VAL A 48 -7.97 -8.24 -7.83
CA VAL A 48 -7.40 -7.86 -9.15
C VAL A 48 -6.53 -6.61 -9.13
N TYR A 49 -6.49 -5.92 -7.99
CA TYR A 49 -5.85 -4.62 -7.82
C TYR A 49 -4.62 -4.64 -6.93
N ILE A 50 -4.38 -5.73 -6.19
CA ILE A 50 -3.19 -5.87 -5.36
C ILE A 50 -1.91 -5.74 -6.19
N PRO A 51 -0.88 -5.02 -5.70
CA PRO A 51 -0.83 -4.37 -4.39
C PRO A 51 -1.62 -3.05 -4.29
N VAL A 52 -2.28 -2.83 -3.16
CA VAL A 52 -3.00 -1.56 -2.87
C VAL A 52 -2.48 -0.94 -1.58
N LEU A 53 -2.04 0.31 -1.65
CA LEU A 53 -1.63 1.09 -0.48
C LEU A 53 -2.82 1.92 0.01
N GLU A 54 -3.13 1.88 1.29
CA GLU A 54 -4.19 2.66 1.92
C GLU A 54 -3.66 3.46 3.09
N ASN A 55 -4.16 4.68 3.26
CA ASN A 55 -4.00 5.43 4.50
C ASN A 55 -5.24 5.15 5.38
N PRO A 56 -5.12 4.36 6.47
CA PRO A 56 -6.25 4.03 7.32
C PRO A 56 -6.88 5.24 8.03
N LEU A 57 -6.17 6.38 8.10
CA LEU A 57 -6.72 7.60 8.72
C LEU A 57 -7.67 8.37 7.81
N THR A 58 -7.46 8.32 6.49
CA THR A 58 -8.27 9.08 5.52
C THR A 58 -9.11 8.18 4.62
N GLY A 59 -8.78 6.89 4.53
CA GLY A 59 -9.39 5.96 3.59
C GLY A 59 -8.91 6.14 2.15
N ASP A 60 -7.96 7.05 1.91
CA ASP A 60 -7.37 7.22 0.59
C ASP A 60 -6.57 5.97 0.19
N ARG A 61 -6.58 5.69 -1.11
CA ARG A 61 -5.98 4.48 -1.69
C ARG A 61 -5.13 4.83 -2.91
N LEU A 62 -4.00 4.16 -3.02
CA LEU A 62 -3.14 4.16 -4.19
C LEU A 62 -3.05 2.74 -4.75
N PHE A 63 -3.55 2.57 -5.96
CA PHE A 63 -3.60 1.28 -6.65
C PHE A 63 -2.36 1.11 -7.52
N TRP A 64 -1.82 -0.11 -7.57
CA TRP A 64 -0.72 -0.43 -8.47
C TRP A 64 -1.13 -0.24 -9.95
N PRO A 65 -0.21 0.18 -10.85
CA PRO A 65 1.19 0.54 -10.62
C PRO A 65 1.39 1.95 -10.07
N PHE A 66 2.33 2.10 -9.14
CA PHE A 66 2.77 3.40 -8.63
C PHE A 66 4.30 3.48 -8.53
N SER A 67 4.82 4.69 -8.69
CA SER A 67 6.24 5.03 -8.54
C SER A 67 6.53 5.61 -7.14
N ALA A 68 7.80 5.72 -6.79
CA ALA A 68 8.22 6.40 -5.56
C ALA A 68 7.75 7.87 -5.51
N THR A 69 7.61 8.53 -6.67
CA THR A 69 7.08 9.90 -6.76
C THR A 69 5.60 9.95 -6.46
N ASP A 70 4.82 8.97 -6.93
CA ASP A 70 3.39 8.86 -6.65
C ASP A 70 3.15 8.66 -5.16
N VAL A 71 3.91 7.73 -4.53
CA VAL A 71 3.83 7.49 -3.08
C VAL A 71 4.26 8.74 -2.31
N THR A 72 5.35 9.39 -2.69
CA THR A 72 5.80 10.61 -1.99
C THR A 72 4.75 11.72 -2.05
N SER A 73 4.11 11.90 -3.21
CA SER A 73 3.05 12.90 -3.41
C SER A 73 1.79 12.54 -2.62
N TYR A 74 1.45 11.26 -2.62
CA TYR A 74 0.38 10.68 -1.82
C TYR A 74 0.59 11.00 -0.33
N LEU A 75 1.74 10.65 0.24
CA LEU A 75 2.06 10.89 1.66
C LEU A 75 2.10 12.38 2.02
N LYS A 76 2.59 13.24 1.13
CA LYS A 76 2.58 14.70 1.36
C LYS A 76 1.17 15.28 1.46
N THR A 77 0.26 14.81 0.61
CA THR A 77 -1.14 15.27 0.59
C THR A 77 -1.84 14.92 1.91
N GLN A 78 -1.49 13.78 2.51
CA GLN A 78 -2.02 13.33 3.81
C GLN A 78 -1.50 14.16 5.01
N HIS A 79 -0.34 14.81 4.88
CA HIS A 79 0.22 15.68 5.92
C HIS A 79 -0.29 17.12 5.87
N LEU A 80 -1.03 17.52 4.83
CA LEU A 80 -1.53 18.89 4.64
C LEU A 80 -2.95 19.11 5.17
N SER A 81 -3.56 18.09 5.80
CA SER A 81 -4.79 18.24 6.57
C SER A 81 -4.43 18.54 8.04
N GLY A 82 -3.90 19.74 8.26
CA GLY A 82 -3.72 20.33 9.59
C GLY A 82 -4.89 21.22 9.97
#